data_AF-A0AAD1UEA3-F1
#
_entry.id   AF-A0AAD1UEA3-F1
#
_cell.length_a   1.000
_cell.length_b   1.000
_cell.length_c   1.000
_cell.angle_alpha   90.00
_cell.angle_beta   90.00
_cell.angle_gamma   90.00
#
_symmetry.space_group_name_H-M   'P 1'
#
loop_
_entity.id
_entity.type
_entity.pdbx_description
1 polymer ?
#
loop_
_entity_poly.entity_id
_entity_poly.type
_entity_poly.pdbx_seq_one_letter_code
_entity_poly.pdbx_strand_id
1 'polypeptide(L)'
;MCYFPPKCVKVALFFVSFFLIACGAVSIWFAVAAKNMAIYGIIGEIFNVDIQQILYLVFLILGIFLFFVFMCGGCIAYKRFCLVHCCFAYMVTLSFFLFLGVGIALIVVTGMIAEEIDKVCVDSGSSSISESFKDLYDKADNIYCVNSAAGCECYVNSTRLSGSGYTMVNSSSTVIRVQQCSDHLEEAYEGYNVDFEDSSEIEEYLGYFGEIEKDYKCSGMCSLNDKYYFSDINIGAPEKRCIDAIRNDIILGDVRNYGIGYTVSGAVLFVIWFVQYGLCCRRQRNPRQGQTKNF
;
A
#
# COMPACT_ATOMS: atom_id res chain seq x y z
N MET A 1 -9.47 -29.96 31.62
CA MET A 1 -10.73 -29.28 31.98
C MET A 1 -10.86 -28.06 31.10
N CYS A 2 -11.89 -27.94 30.25
CA CYS A 2 -12.14 -26.71 29.51
C CYS A 2 -12.97 -25.77 30.41
N TYR A 3 -12.38 -24.65 30.83
CA TYR A 3 -12.94 -23.75 31.85
C TYR A 3 -14.02 -22.77 31.35
N PHE A 4 -14.20 -22.61 30.03
CA PHE A 4 -15.11 -21.58 29.53
C PHE A 4 -16.59 -22.01 29.53
N PRO A 5 -17.50 -21.17 30.05
CA PRO A 5 -18.93 -21.39 29.94
C PRO A 5 -19.37 -21.27 28.47
N PRO A 6 -20.28 -22.14 27.99
CA PRO A 6 -20.63 -22.24 26.57
C PRO A 6 -21.29 -20.97 26.00
N LYS A 7 -21.84 -20.11 26.86
CA LYS A 7 -22.42 -18.81 26.45
C LYS A 7 -21.33 -17.81 26.05
N CYS A 8 -20.26 -17.68 26.85
CA CYS A 8 -19.15 -16.77 26.55
C CYS A 8 -18.46 -17.11 25.24
N VAL A 9 -18.31 -18.40 24.93
CA VAL A 9 -17.66 -18.81 23.68
C VAL A 9 -18.49 -18.45 22.44
N LYS A 10 -19.82 -18.57 22.52
CA LYS A 10 -20.69 -18.14 21.42
C LYS A 10 -20.57 -16.64 21.16
N VAL A 11 -20.53 -15.84 22.23
CA VAL A 11 -20.36 -14.39 22.14
C VAL A 11 -18.98 -14.04 21.57
N ALA A 12 -17.92 -14.71 22.02
CA ALA A 12 -16.58 -14.51 21.48
C ALA A 12 -16.50 -14.84 19.99
N LEU A 13 -17.05 -15.98 19.55
CA LEU A 13 -17.11 -16.37 18.14
C LEU A 13 -17.87 -15.35 17.28
N PHE A 14 -18.95 -14.77 17.82
CA PHE A 14 -19.71 -13.75 17.14
C PHE A 14 -18.87 -12.47 16.93
N PHE A 15 -18.25 -11.93 17.99
CA PHE A 15 -17.38 -10.76 17.88
C PHE A 15 -16.19 -10.98 16.94
N VAL A 16 -15.58 -12.16 17.00
CA VAL A 16 -14.51 -12.56 16.10
C VAL A 16 -14.96 -12.57 14.65
N SER A 17 -16.16 -13.10 14.38
CA SER A 17 -16.72 -13.10 13.03
C SER A 17 -16.88 -11.65 12.53
N PHE A 18 -17.38 -10.74 13.38
CA PHE A 18 -17.43 -9.31 13.05
C PHE A 18 -16.05 -8.69 12.81
N PHE A 19 -15.03 -9.07 13.56
CA PHE A 19 -13.67 -8.60 13.29
C PHE A 19 -13.18 -9.06 11.89
N LEU A 20 -13.46 -10.31 11.52
CA LEU A 20 -13.08 -10.83 10.19
C LEU A 20 -13.80 -10.13 9.04
N ILE A 21 -15.06 -9.72 9.21
CA ILE A 21 -15.75 -8.93 8.18
C ILE A 21 -15.11 -7.55 8.01
N ALA A 22 -14.64 -6.93 9.10
CA ALA A 22 -13.94 -5.65 9.03
C ALA A 22 -12.60 -5.79 8.32
N CYS A 23 -11.81 -6.84 8.64
CA CYS A 23 -10.59 -7.15 7.90
C CYS A 23 -10.84 -7.44 6.42
N GLY A 24 -11.94 -8.13 6.11
CA GLY A 24 -12.34 -8.44 4.74
C GLY A 24 -12.70 -7.17 3.96
N ALA A 25 -13.47 -6.27 4.56
CA ALA A 25 -13.82 -4.98 3.97
C ALA A 25 -12.58 -4.10 3.74
N VAL A 26 -11.66 -4.03 4.71
CA VAL A 26 -10.39 -3.29 4.56
C VAL A 26 -9.54 -3.90 3.44
N SER A 27 -9.48 -5.22 3.32
CA SER A 27 -8.73 -5.90 2.24
C SER A 27 -9.33 -5.57 0.87
N ILE A 28 -10.66 -5.56 0.72
CA ILE A 28 -11.32 -5.18 -0.54
C ILE A 28 -11.07 -3.70 -0.86
N TRP A 29 -11.17 -2.83 0.13
CA TRP A 29 -10.87 -1.40 -0.05
C TRP A 29 -9.41 -1.21 -0.50
N PHE A 30 -8.47 -1.91 0.12
CA PHE A 30 -7.06 -1.87 -0.27
C PHE A 30 -6.84 -2.45 -1.67
N ALA A 31 -7.56 -3.51 -2.06
CA ALA A 31 -7.49 -4.04 -3.43
C ALA A 31 -7.85 -2.94 -4.45
N VAL A 32 -8.97 -2.24 -4.23
CA VAL A 32 -9.43 -1.16 -5.11
C VAL A 32 -8.45 0.02 -5.08
N ALA A 33 -7.96 0.40 -3.91
CA ALA A 33 -6.98 1.46 -3.76
C ALA A 33 -5.67 1.12 -4.51
N ALA A 34 -5.15 -0.09 -4.34
CA ALA A 34 -3.95 -0.56 -5.04
C ALA A 34 -4.13 -0.56 -6.55
N LYS A 35 -5.33 -0.89 -7.06
CA LYS A 35 -5.64 -0.79 -8.49
C LYS A 35 -5.61 0.66 -9.01
N ASN A 36 -5.77 1.67 -8.17
CA ASN A 36 -5.79 3.07 -8.59
C ASN A 36 -4.47 3.80 -8.28
N MET A 37 -3.48 3.12 -7.69
CA MET A 37 -2.19 3.72 -7.34
C MET A 37 -1.18 3.47 -8.46
N ALA A 38 -0.80 4.53 -9.17
CA ALA A 38 0.19 4.51 -10.26
C ALA A 38 1.55 3.88 -9.85
N ILE A 39 1.93 4.00 -8.57
CA ILE A 39 3.15 3.38 -7.99
C ILE A 39 3.29 1.91 -8.40
N TYR A 40 2.21 1.14 -8.25
CA TYR A 40 2.28 -0.31 -8.47
C TYR A 40 2.42 -0.65 -9.95
N GLY A 41 1.98 0.24 -10.84
CA GLY A 41 2.24 0.16 -12.28
C GLY A 41 3.73 0.36 -12.57
N ILE A 42 4.32 1.43 -12.03
CA ILE A 42 5.75 1.76 -12.19
C ILE A 42 6.64 0.64 -11.65
N ILE A 43 6.37 0.16 -10.43
CA ILE A 43 7.10 -0.97 -9.86
C ILE A 43 6.89 -2.22 -10.73
N GLY A 44 5.67 -2.42 -11.24
CA GLY A 44 5.35 -3.56 -12.10
C GLY A 44 6.17 -3.61 -13.39
N GLU A 45 6.31 -2.48 -14.06
CA GLU A 45 7.09 -2.34 -15.29
C GLU A 45 8.58 -2.66 -15.04
N ILE A 46 9.14 -2.14 -13.94
CA ILE A 46 10.53 -2.40 -13.53
C ILE A 46 10.78 -3.90 -13.32
N PHE A 47 9.83 -4.62 -12.74
CA PHE A 47 9.95 -6.06 -12.49
C PHE A 47 9.42 -6.92 -13.65
N ASN A 48 8.92 -6.32 -14.74
CA ASN A 48 8.23 -6.99 -15.84
C ASN A 48 7.10 -7.94 -15.35
N VAL A 49 6.36 -7.48 -14.35
CA VAL A 49 5.25 -8.21 -13.72
C VAL A 49 4.15 -7.21 -13.36
N ASP A 50 2.88 -7.49 -13.73
CA ASP A 50 1.72 -6.65 -13.36
C ASP A 50 1.38 -6.70 -11.87
N ILE A 51 2.24 -6.09 -11.03
CA ILE A 51 2.13 -6.10 -9.56
C ILE A 51 0.78 -5.52 -9.13
N GLN A 52 0.31 -4.47 -9.80
CA GLN A 52 -0.99 -3.86 -9.56
C GLN A 52 -2.15 -4.85 -9.72
N GLN A 53 -2.16 -5.64 -10.80
CA GLN A 53 -3.19 -6.64 -11.04
C GLN A 53 -3.09 -7.81 -10.06
N ILE A 54 -1.88 -8.25 -9.74
CA ILE A 54 -1.63 -9.32 -8.77
C ILE A 54 -2.12 -8.89 -7.38
N LEU A 55 -1.74 -7.71 -6.90
CA LEU A 55 -2.16 -7.19 -5.60
C LEU A 55 -3.69 -7.04 -5.53
N TYR A 56 -4.30 -6.44 -6.56
CA TYR A 56 -5.75 -6.32 -6.66
C TYR A 56 -6.43 -7.70 -6.53
N LEU A 57 -5.98 -8.69 -7.31
CA LEU A 57 -6.59 -10.02 -7.33
C LEU A 57 -6.40 -10.73 -5.98
N VAL A 58 -5.20 -10.68 -5.40
CA VAL A 58 -4.88 -11.34 -4.13
C VAL A 58 -5.72 -10.77 -2.99
N PHE A 59 -5.80 -9.45 -2.84
CA PHE A 59 -6.59 -8.83 -1.76
C PHE A 59 -8.09 -8.98 -1.97
N LEU A 60 -8.57 -9.00 -3.22
CA LEU A 60 -9.97 -9.27 -3.53
C LEU A 60 -10.36 -10.70 -3.14
N ILE A 61 -9.57 -11.71 -3.53
CA ILE A 61 -9.78 -13.11 -3.17
C ILE A 61 -9.74 -13.28 -1.65
N LEU A 62 -8.78 -12.64 -0.98
CA LEU A 62 -8.66 -12.67 0.48
C LEU A 62 -9.91 -12.09 1.17
N GLY A 63 -10.41 -10.95 0.68
CA GLY A 63 -11.62 -10.32 1.21
C GLY A 63 -12.87 -11.19 1.06
N ILE A 64 -13.08 -11.78 -0.13
CA ILE A 64 -14.20 -12.71 -0.39
C ILE A 64 -14.08 -13.95 0.51
N PHE A 65 -12.87 -14.50 0.66
CA PHE A 65 -12.61 -15.64 1.52
C PHE A 65 -12.95 -15.33 2.98
N LEU A 66 -12.54 -14.18 3.51
CA LEU A 66 -12.88 -13.75 4.87
C LEU A 66 -14.39 -13.56 5.08
N PHE A 67 -15.11 -13.06 4.07
CA PHE A 67 -16.57 -12.98 4.11
C PHE A 67 -17.22 -14.36 4.23
N PHE A 68 -16.69 -15.36 3.53
CA PHE A 68 -17.16 -16.74 3.67
C PHE A 68 -16.86 -17.31 5.07
N VAL A 69 -15.69 -17.03 5.63
CA VAL A 69 -15.34 -17.41 7.02
C VAL A 69 -16.32 -16.78 8.03
N PHE A 70 -16.70 -15.51 7.84
CA PHE A 70 -17.72 -14.84 8.63
C PHE A 70 -19.07 -15.56 8.58
N MET A 71 -19.54 -15.93 7.39
CA MET A 71 -20.81 -16.65 7.22
C MET A 71 -20.80 -18.00 7.94
N CYS A 72 -19.70 -18.75 7.86
CA CYS A 72 -19.54 -20.00 8.61
C CYS A 72 -19.56 -19.77 10.14
N GLY A 73 -18.86 -18.74 10.62
CA GLY A 73 -18.84 -18.36 12.04
C GLY A 73 -20.22 -17.99 12.57
N GLY A 74 -20.98 -17.20 11.81
CA GLY A 74 -22.38 -16.83 12.13
C GLY A 74 -23.31 -18.04 12.18
N CYS A 75 -23.20 -18.96 11.21
CA CYS A 75 -23.96 -20.21 11.19
C CYS A 75 -23.70 -21.05 12.45
N ILE A 76 -22.45 -21.16 12.90
CA ILE A 76 -22.07 -21.91 14.12
C ILE A 76 -22.63 -21.23 15.37
N ALA A 77 -22.60 -19.89 15.43
CA ALA A 77 -23.16 -19.14 16.55
C ALA A 77 -24.67 -19.38 16.69
N TYR A 78 -25.40 -19.41 15.56
CA TYR A 78 -26.84 -19.66 15.52
C TYR A 78 -27.20 -21.12 15.80
N LYS A 79 -26.63 -22.07 15.06
CA LYS A 79 -26.97 -23.51 15.15
C LYS A 79 -25.73 -24.39 15.09
N ARG A 80 -25.63 -25.32 16.05
CA ARG A 80 -24.47 -26.23 16.18
C ARG A 80 -24.58 -27.39 15.19
N PHE A 81 -24.07 -27.19 13.98
CA PHE A 81 -23.84 -28.26 13.02
C PHE A 81 -22.39 -28.74 13.08
N CYS A 82 -22.18 -30.05 13.22
CA CYS A 82 -20.83 -30.64 13.37
C CYS A 82 -19.96 -30.37 12.13
N LEU A 83 -20.51 -30.58 10.93
CA LEU A 83 -19.79 -30.39 9.66
C LEU A 83 -19.34 -28.93 9.45
N VAL A 84 -20.20 -27.96 9.77
CA VAL A 84 -19.87 -26.53 9.65
C VAL A 84 -18.75 -26.14 10.63
N HIS A 85 -18.73 -26.73 11.83
CA HIS A 85 -17.66 -26.48 12.80
C HIS A 85 -16.30 -27.02 12.31
N CYS A 86 -16.26 -28.21 11.72
CA CYS A 86 -15.02 -28.75 11.13
C CYS A 86 -14.53 -27.89 9.96
N CYS A 87 -15.45 -27.48 9.07
CA CYS A 87 -15.13 -26.59 7.95
C CYS A 87 -14.58 -25.24 8.44
N PHE A 88 -15.24 -24.62 9.41
CA PHE A 88 -14.79 -23.35 9.98
C PHE A 88 -13.41 -23.46 10.66
N ALA A 89 -13.17 -24.54 11.41
CA ALA A 89 -11.87 -24.77 12.04
C ALA A 89 -10.75 -24.91 11.01
N TYR A 90 -11.00 -25.63 9.92
CA TYR A 90 -10.07 -25.74 8.79
C TYR A 90 -9.80 -24.37 8.15
N MET A 91 -10.87 -23.61 7.86
CA MET A 91 -10.77 -22.28 7.23
C MET A 91 -10.04 -21.26 8.10
N VAL A 92 -10.28 -21.26 9.41
CA VAL A 92 -9.57 -20.41 10.38
C VAL A 92 -8.10 -20.79 10.47
N THR A 93 -7.78 -22.09 10.44
CA THR A 93 -6.40 -22.58 10.42
C THR A 93 -5.67 -22.12 9.15
N LEU A 94 -6.32 -22.27 7.99
CA LEU A 94 -5.76 -21.80 6.71
C LEU A 94 -5.56 -20.28 6.71
N SER A 95 -6.55 -19.53 7.21
CA SER A 95 -6.46 -18.07 7.37
C SER A 95 -5.28 -17.68 8.26
N PHE A 96 -5.08 -18.39 9.37
CA PHE A 96 -3.96 -18.12 10.28
C PHE A 96 -2.61 -18.19 9.56
N PHE A 97 -2.35 -19.27 8.83
CA PHE A 97 -1.09 -19.42 8.09
C PHE A 97 -0.93 -18.38 6.99
N LEU A 98 -2.01 -18.04 6.29
CA LEU A 98 -1.99 -17.00 5.25
C LEU A 98 -1.64 -15.64 5.85
N PHE A 99 -2.37 -15.20 6.87
CA PHE A 99 -2.15 -13.90 7.51
C PHE A 99 -0.76 -13.78 8.14
N LEU A 100 -0.31 -14.85 8.81
CA LEU A 100 1.03 -14.89 9.40
C LEU A 100 2.11 -14.84 8.32
N GLY A 101 1.98 -15.66 7.26
CA GLY A 101 2.92 -15.72 6.15
C GLY A 101 3.04 -14.39 5.41
N VAL A 102 1.90 -13.79 5.03
CA VAL A 102 1.85 -12.48 4.35
C VAL A 102 2.40 -11.38 5.25
N GLY A 103 2.02 -11.35 6.53
CA GLY A 103 2.52 -10.33 7.48
C GLY A 103 4.04 -10.39 7.66
N ILE A 104 4.61 -11.58 7.86
CA ILE A 104 6.06 -11.77 7.97
C ILE A 104 6.75 -11.42 6.64
N ALA A 105 6.22 -11.86 5.51
CA ALA A 105 6.77 -11.55 4.20
C ALA A 105 6.84 -10.04 3.95
N LEU A 106 5.76 -9.29 4.25
CA LEU A 106 5.74 -7.83 4.12
C LEU A 106 6.77 -7.15 5.02
N ILE A 107 6.91 -7.58 6.28
CA ILE A 107 7.91 -7.01 7.21
C ILE A 107 9.33 -7.25 6.70
N VAL A 108 9.62 -8.44 6.16
CA VAL A 108 10.96 -8.77 5.64
C VAL A 108 11.23 -8.02 4.34
N VAL A 109 10.28 -8.04 3.39
CA VAL A 109 10.41 -7.39 2.09
C VAL A 109 10.56 -5.87 2.25
N THR A 110 9.80 -5.24 3.16
CA THR A 110 9.96 -3.79 3.42
C THR A 110 11.34 -3.43 3.97
N GLY A 111 11.94 -4.31 4.79
CA GLY A 111 13.32 -4.14 5.25
C GLY A 111 14.32 -4.21 4.09
N MET A 112 14.18 -5.22 3.22
CA MET A 112 15.04 -5.37 2.05
C MET A 112 14.91 -4.21 1.06
N ILE A 113 13.69 -3.75 0.80
CA ILE A 113 13.43 -2.59 -0.07
C ILE A 113 14.04 -1.33 0.53
N ALA A 114 13.87 -1.09 1.83
CA ALA A 114 14.44 0.08 2.49
C ALA A 114 15.98 0.12 2.43
N GLU A 115 16.64 -1.04 2.56
CA GLU A 115 18.09 -1.17 2.39
C GLU A 115 18.53 -0.93 0.94
N GLU A 116 17.76 -1.40 -0.04
CA GLU A 116 18.09 -1.19 -1.45
C GLU A 116 17.89 0.27 -1.85
N ILE A 117 16.84 0.92 -1.35
CA ILE A 117 16.60 2.36 -1.53
C ILE A 117 17.77 3.19 -0.98
N ASP A 118 18.39 2.81 0.13
CA ASP A 118 19.56 3.53 0.66
C ASP A 118 20.76 3.46 -0.31
N LYS A 119 20.95 2.35 -1.01
CA LYS A 119 22.05 2.17 -1.96
C LYS A 119 21.86 2.97 -3.24
N VAL A 120 20.61 3.18 -3.67
CA VAL A 120 20.25 3.98 -4.87
C VAL A 120 21.00 5.31 -4.87
N CYS A 121 21.11 5.98 -3.72
CA CYS A 121 21.77 7.30 -3.66
C CYS A 121 23.26 7.29 -3.30
N VAL A 122 23.82 6.14 -2.91
CA VAL A 122 25.26 6.01 -2.59
C VAL A 122 26.03 5.57 -3.83
N ASP A 123 25.50 4.59 -4.56
CA ASP A 123 26.14 4.01 -5.74
C ASP A 123 25.49 4.58 -7.01
N SER A 124 25.87 5.82 -7.36
CA SER A 124 25.30 6.60 -8.48
C SER A 124 25.50 6.02 -9.88
N GLY A 125 25.87 4.74 -10.01
CA GLY A 125 26.11 4.07 -11.29
C GLY A 125 25.77 2.58 -11.32
N SER A 126 25.09 2.01 -10.31
CA SER A 126 24.84 0.55 -10.29
C SER A 126 23.39 0.10 -10.43
N SER A 127 22.39 0.98 -10.27
CA SER A 127 20.98 0.61 -10.46
C SER A 127 20.31 1.45 -11.53
N SER A 128 19.65 0.78 -12.48
CA SER A 128 18.82 1.40 -13.52
C SER A 128 17.76 2.33 -12.93
N ILE A 129 17.27 2.00 -11.73
CA ILE A 129 16.25 2.77 -11.00
C ILE A 129 16.80 4.12 -10.54
N SER A 130 18.02 4.17 -10.00
CA SER A 130 18.63 5.45 -9.60
C SER A 130 18.84 6.36 -10.79
N GLU A 131 19.24 5.79 -11.92
CA GLU A 131 19.49 6.52 -13.14
C GLU A 131 18.18 7.07 -13.71
N SER A 132 17.12 6.26 -13.80
CA SER A 132 15.79 6.73 -14.20
C SER A 132 15.28 7.85 -13.31
N PHE A 133 15.36 7.73 -11.99
CA PHE A 133 14.90 8.80 -11.11
C PHE A 133 15.74 10.07 -11.19
N LYS A 134 17.05 9.93 -11.34
CA LYS A 134 17.92 11.08 -11.53
C LYS A 134 17.59 11.78 -12.85
N ASP A 135 17.49 11.02 -13.93
CA ASP A 135 17.14 11.52 -15.26
C ASP A 135 15.75 12.18 -15.27
N LEU A 136 14.79 11.63 -14.53
CA LEU A 136 13.46 12.23 -14.34
C LEU A 136 13.55 13.66 -13.76
N TYR A 137 14.31 13.86 -12.69
CA TYR A 137 14.47 15.18 -12.07
C TYR A 137 15.36 16.12 -12.91
N ASP A 138 16.41 15.58 -13.56
CA ASP A 138 17.29 16.35 -14.44
C ASP A 138 16.54 16.83 -15.71
N LYS A 139 15.74 15.95 -16.33
CA LYS A 139 14.82 16.31 -17.43
C LYS A 139 13.74 17.27 -16.96
N ALA A 140 13.16 17.06 -15.78
CA ALA A 140 12.21 18.00 -15.22
C ALA A 140 12.81 19.40 -15.05
N ASP A 141 14.07 19.54 -14.64
CA ASP A 141 14.75 20.85 -14.56
C ASP A 141 14.94 21.50 -15.94
N ASN A 142 15.18 20.70 -16.97
CA ASN A 142 15.28 21.17 -18.35
C ASN A 142 13.93 21.50 -18.99
N ILE A 143 12.79 21.06 -18.43
CA ILE A 143 11.44 21.46 -18.88
C ILE A 143 10.94 22.62 -18.02
N TYR A 144 11.31 22.61 -16.74
CA TYR A 144 10.83 23.55 -15.74
C TYR A 144 11.57 24.88 -15.86
N CYS A 145 10.90 25.83 -16.52
CA CYS A 145 11.30 27.23 -16.67
C CYS A 145 12.44 27.46 -17.66
N VAL A 146 12.28 26.97 -18.89
CA VAL A 146 13.18 27.33 -19.99
C VAL A 146 12.75 28.65 -20.64
N ASN A 147 13.76 29.37 -21.11
CA ASN A 147 13.70 30.64 -21.82
C ASN A 147 12.57 30.71 -22.88
N SER A 148 11.88 31.86 -22.93
CA SER A 148 10.67 32.24 -23.70
C SER A 148 10.55 31.76 -25.16
N ALA A 149 11.62 31.25 -25.78
CA ALA A 149 11.62 30.71 -27.13
C ALA A 149 10.90 29.35 -27.27
N ALA A 150 10.74 28.58 -26.17
CA ALA A 150 10.18 27.23 -26.16
C ALA A 150 8.84 27.11 -25.37
N GLY A 151 8.11 28.21 -25.15
CA GLY A 151 6.68 28.16 -24.77
C GLY A 151 6.31 27.82 -23.31
N CYS A 152 7.21 27.29 -22.48
CA CYS A 152 6.92 26.96 -21.08
C CYS A 152 7.45 27.98 -20.06
N GLU A 153 6.73 29.08 -19.88
CA GLU A 153 7.05 30.11 -18.88
C GLU A 153 6.37 29.83 -17.53
N CYS A 154 7.18 29.68 -16.48
CA CYS A 154 6.73 29.40 -15.11
C CYS A 154 6.15 30.63 -14.40
N TYR A 155 5.04 30.42 -13.69
CA TYR A 155 4.44 31.38 -12.77
C TYR A 155 4.97 31.18 -11.34
N VAL A 156 5.41 32.27 -10.71
CA VAL A 156 5.81 32.25 -9.29
C VAL A 156 5.24 33.49 -8.59
N ASN A 157 4.50 33.27 -7.50
CA ASN A 157 3.88 34.37 -6.76
C ASN A 157 4.89 35.20 -5.92
N SER A 158 6.15 34.74 -5.82
CA SER A 158 7.22 35.40 -5.05
C SER A 158 8.57 35.39 -5.81
N THR A 159 9.21 36.55 -5.91
CA THR A 159 10.46 36.80 -6.66
C THR A 159 11.75 36.38 -5.94
N ARG A 160 11.67 35.71 -4.79
CA ARG A 160 12.86 35.37 -3.97
C ARG A 160 12.93 33.89 -3.60
N LEU A 161 13.01 33.03 -4.60
CA LEU A 161 13.71 31.74 -4.47
C LEU A 161 15.12 31.96 -5.04
N SER A 162 16.04 32.46 -4.23
CA SER A 162 17.45 32.57 -4.60
C SER A 162 18.13 31.21 -4.44
N GLY A 163 17.88 30.32 -5.40
CA GLY A 163 18.65 29.10 -5.66
C GLY A 163 19.45 29.27 -6.96
N SER A 164 20.67 28.75 -7.01
CA SER A 164 21.67 29.03 -8.04
C SER A 164 21.24 28.66 -9.47
N GLY A 165 20.94 29.66 -10.32
CA GLY A 165 21.08 29.52 -11.78
C GLY A 165 19.99 30.10 -12.67
N TYR A 166 18.79 30.39 -12.16
CA TYR A 166 17.67 30.90 -12.98
C TYR A 166 16.97 32.10 -12.34
N THR A 167 16.52 33.03 -13.18
CA THR A 167 15.65 34.14 -12.78
C THR A 167 14.21 33.76 -13.11
N MET A 168 13.40 33.50 -12.08
CA MET A 168 11.96 33.34 -12.23
C MET A 168 11.37 34.69 -12.67
N VAL A 169 10.80 34.74 -13.87
CA VAL A 169 10.13 35.94 -14.38
C VAL A 169 8.67 35.88 -13.92
N ASN A 170 8.18 36.97 -13.34
CA ASN A 170 6.75 37.14 -13.09
C ASN A 170 6.03 37.32 -14.44
N SER A 171 5.74 36.21 -15.11
CA SER A 171 4.99 36.19 -16.37
C SER A 171 3.50 36.01 -16.10
N SER A 172 2.66 36.49 -17.03
CA SER A 172 1.21 36.30 -17.00
C SER A 172 0.77 34.89 -17.44
N SER A 173 1.69 34.02 -17.87
CA SER A 173 1.43 32.62 -18.16
C SER A 173 1.26 31.81 -16.87
N THR A 174 0.28 30.92 -16.82
CA THR A 174 -0.24 30.27 -15.60
C THR A 174 0.42 28.93 -15.24
N VAL A 175 1.61 28.64 -15.79
CA VAL A 175 2.23 27.32 -15.62
C VAL A 175 2.86 27.23 -14.24
N ILE A 176 2.30 26.39 -13.38
CA ILE A 176 2.75 26.20 -11.99
C ILE A 176 3.47 24.86 -11.78
N ARG A 177 3.39 23.93 -12.75
CA ARG A 177 3.96 22.57 -12.67
C ARG A 177 4.38 22.05 -14.05
N VAL A 178 5.30 21.08 -14.09
CA VAL A 178 5.80 20.46 -15.34
C VAL A 178 4.68 19.82 -16.17
N GLN A 179 3.66 19.22 -15.55
CA GLN A 179 2.59 18.50 -16.26
C GLN A 179 1.73 19.40 -17.16
N GLN A 180 1.79 20.72 -16.98
CA GLN A 180 1.05 21.69 -17.80
C GLN A 180 1.80 22.04 -19.10
N CYS A 181 2.97 21.45 -19.34
CA CYS A 181 3.81 21.61 -20.53
C CYS A 181 3.67 20.44 -21.52
N SER A 182 2.43 19.98 -21.76
CA SER A 182 2.12 18.77 -22.54
C SER A 182 2.86 18.68 -23.87
N ASP A 183 2.94 19.78 -24.61
CA ASP A 183 3.53 19.86 -25.95
C ASP A 183 5.05 19.56 -25.96
N HIS A 184 5.70 19.62 -24.80
CA HIS A 184 7.14 19.38 -24.64
C HIS A 184 7.46 18.13 -23.80
N LEU A 185 6.45 17.48 -23.22
CA LEU A 185 6.65 16.26 -22.43
C LEU A 185 7.17 15.12 -23.32
N GLU A 186 6.55 14.90 -24.48
CA GLU A 186 6.94 13.78 -25.37
C GLU A 186 8.39 13.93 -25.86
N GLU A 187 8.81 15.13 -26.26
CA GLU A 187 10.19 15.40 -26.70
C GLU A 187 11.19 15.27 -25.54
N ALA A 188 10.86 15.83 -24.37
CA ALA A 188 11.79 15.80 -23.24
C ALA A 188 11.98 14.39 -22.66
N TYR A 189 10.95 13.56 -22.73
CA TYR A 189 10.99 12.17 -22.29
C TYR A 189 11.33 11.18 -23.42
N GLU A 190 11.63 11.64 -24.63
CA GLU A 190 12.19 10.79 -25.69
C GLU A 190 13.50 10.15 -25.18
N GLY A 191 13.56 8.82 -25.22
CA GLY A 191 14.71 8.05 -24.72
C GLY A 191 14.82 7.95 -23.18
N TYR A 192 13.78 8.34 -22.43
CA TYR A 192 13.66 7.94 -21.04
C TYR A 192 13.50 6.41 -20.96
N ASN A 193 13.95 5.79 -19.88
CA ASN A 193 14.02 4.33 -19.77
C ASN A 193 12.66 3.65 -19.50
N VAL A 194 11.57 4.42 -19.56
CA VAL A 194 10.17 3.98 -19.43
C VAL A 194 9.50 4.30 -20.76
N ASP A 195 8.89 3.29 -21.37
CA ASP A 195 8.22 3.41 -22.66
C ASP A 195 6.79 3.94 -22.44
N PHE A 196 6.60 5.24 -22.61
CA PHE A 196 5.28 5.86 -22.54
C PHE A 196 4.55 5.74 -23.88
N GLU A 197 3.28 5.32 -23.88
CA GLU A 197 2.47 5.23 -25.10
C GLU A 197 2.06 6.61 -25.63
N ASP A 198 1.77 7.55 -24.71
CA ASP A 198 1.38 8.93 -25.03
C ASP A 198 1.69 9.93 -23.89
N SER A 199 1.49 11.22 -24.17
CA SER A 199 1.64 12.31 -23.19
C SER A 199 0.72 12.19 -21.97
N SER A 200 -0.42 11.51 -22.06
CA SER A 200 -1.35 11.36 -20.93
C SER A 200 -0.79 10.43 -19.86
N GLU A 201 -0.06 9.39 -20.26
CA GLU A 201 0.64 8.50 -19.34
C GLU A 201 1.79 9.23 -18.61
N ILE A 202 2.51 10.11 -19.33
CA ILE A 202 3.53 10.97 -18.73
C ILE A 202 2.88 11.92 -17.72
N GLU A 203 1.76 12.56 -18.06
CA GLU A 203 1.04 13.44 -17.13
C GLU A 203 0.57 12.72 -15.87
N GLU A 204 0.06 11.49 -15.98
CA GLU A 204 -0.35 10.67 -14.83
C GLU A 204 0.87 10.29 -13.97
N TYR A 205 1.95 9.84 -14.61
CA TYR A 205 3.21 9.48 -13.95
C TYR A 205 3.79 10.66 -13.17
N LEU A 206 3.91 11.83 -13.81
CA LEU A 206 4.41 13.04 -13.17
C LEU A 206 3.42 13.59 -12.14
N GLY A 207 2.12 13.45 -12.38
CA GLY A 207 1.06 13.84 -11.44
C GLY A 207 1.22 13.11 -10.11
N TYR A 208 1.56 11.83 -10.17
CA TYR A 208 1.83 11.01 -8.99
C TYR A 208 3.07 11.50 -8.20
N PHE A 209 4.18 11.85 -8.85
CA PHE A 209 5.31 12.49 -8.16
C PHE A 209 4.92 13.83 -7.55
N GLY A 210 4.01 14.57 -8.20
CA GLY A 210 3.44 15.79 -7.65
C GLY A 210 2.65 15.58 -6.36
N GLU A 211 1.95 14.45 -6.24
CA GLU A 211 1.28 14.07 -4.99
C GLU A 211 2.28 13.69 -3.89
N ILE A 212 3.34 12.92 -4.22
CA ILE A 212 4.40 12.62 -3.25
C ILE A 212 5.08 13.91 -2.76
N GLU A 213 5.51 14.76 -3.69
CA GLU A 213 6.19 16.02 -3.35
C GLU A 213 5.32 16.88 -2.43
N LYS A 214 4.01 16.96 -2.72
CA LYS A 214 3.04 17.72 -1.94
C LYS A 214 2.77 17.12 -0.56
N ASP A 215 2.45 15.84 -0.49
CA ASP A 215 2.01 15.19 0.75
C ASP A 215 3.16 15.03 1.75
N TYR A 216 4.38 14.81 1.23
CA TYR A 216 5.57 14.62 2.05
C TYR A 216 6.50 15.83 2.10
N LYS A 217 6.12 16.95 1.47
CA LYS A 217 6.92 18.18 1.37
C LYS A 217 8.37 17.91 0.98
N CYS A 218 8.54 17.08 -0.04
CA CYS A 218 9.85 16.64 -0.48
C CYS A 218 10.15 17.10 -1.90
N SER A 219 11.43 17.24 -2.25
CA SER A 219 11.82 17.33 -3.65
C SER A 219 13.23 16.81 -3.88
N GLY A 220 13.45 16.29 -5.08
CA GLY A 220 14.67 15.60 -5.48
C GLY A 220 14.77 14.21 -4.89
N MET A 221 15.42 13.30 -5.63
CA MET A 221 15.58 11.92 -5.18
C MET A 221 16.76 11.79 -4.21
N CYS A 222 17.98 12.02 -4.67
CA CYS A 222 19.20 11.83 -3.86
C CYS A 222 19.76 13.11 -3.25
N SER A 223 19.52 14.24 -3.90
CA SER A 223 19.78 15.59 -3.40
C SER A 223 18.48 16.27 -3.06
N LEU A 224 18.51 17.13 -2.05
CA LEU A 224 17.41 18.05 -1.77
C LEU A 224 17.45 19.15 -2.84
N ASN A 225 16.34 19.33 -3.55
CA ASN A 225 16.18 20.46 -4.48
C ASN A 225 15.48 21.62 -3.77
N ASP A 226 15.75 22.86 -4.16
CA ASP A 226 15.19 24.06 -3.50
C ASP A 226 13.75 24.39 -3.94
N LYS A 227 13.23 23.69 -4.95
CA LYS A 227 11.91 23.88 -5.55
C LYS A 227 11.23 22.54 -5.77
N TYR A 228 9.89 22.57 -5.75
CA TYR A 228 9.07 21.47 -6.23
C TYR A 228 9.02 21.48 -7.76
N TYR A 229 9.14 20.32 -8.39
CA TYR A 229 9.07 20.18 -9.84
C TYR A 229 7.67 19.75 -10.30
N PHE A 230 7.07 18.84 -9.54
CA PHE A 230 5.83 18.16 -9.90
C PHE A 230 4.64 18.67 -9.09
N SER A 231 4.89 19.28 -7.94
CA SER A 231 3.86 19.96 -7.14
C SER A 231 3.91 21.49 -7.30
N ASP A 232 2.96 22.19 -6.65
CA ASP A 232 2.85 23.66 -6.77
C ASP A 232 4.02 24.34 -6.04
N ILE A 233 4.82 25.09 -6.79
CA ILE A 233 5.97 25.84 -6.25
C ILE A 233 5.60 26.86 -5.17
N ASN A 234 4.34 27.29 -5.10
CA ASN A 234 3.86 28.23 -4.11
C ASN A 234 3.63 27.58 -2.72
N ILE A 235 3.78 26.27 -2.58
CA ILE A 235 3.67 25.54 -1.30
C ILE A 235 4.83 25.91 -0.35
N GLY A 236 5.95 26.41 -0.88
CA GLY A 236 7.14 26.80 -0.12
C GLY A 236 8.37 26.00 -0.53
N ALA A 237 9.43 26.05 0.27
CA ALA A 237 10.60 25.22 0.06
C ALA A 237 10.34 23.78 0.57
N PRO A 238 10.82 22.74 -0.13
CA PRO A 238 10.76 21.36 0.36
C PRO A 238 11.64 21.18 1.61
N GLU A 239 11.20 20.30 2.50
CA GLU A 239 11.82 20.07 3.81
C GLU A 239 12.81 18.89 3.80
N LYS A 240 12.63 17.93 2.88
CA LYS A 240 13.42 16.69 2.81
C LYS A 240 13.52 16.12 1.39
N ARG A 241 14.40 15.12 1.20
CA ARG A 241 14.50 14.38 -0.07
C ARG A 241 13.32 13.44 -0.23
N CYS A 242 12.84 13.25 -1.44
CA CYS A 242 11.71 12.35 -1.67
C CYS A 242 12.06 10.89 -1.39
N ILE A 243 13.33 10.49 -1.54
CA ILE A 243 13.76 9.15 -1.17
C ILE A 243 13.60 8.87 0.33
N ASP A 244 13.83 9.88 1.19
CA ASP A 244 13.69 9.75 2.64
C ASP A 244 12.21 9.60 3.03
N ALA A 245 11.32 10.30 2.32
CA ALA A 245 9.86 10.19 2.50
C ALA A 245 9.35 8.80 2.06
N ILE A 246 9.73 8.37 0.86
CA ILE A 246 9.35 7.06 0.33
C ILE A 246 9.85 5.95 1.27
N ARG A 247 11.11 6.02 1.70
CA ARG A 247 11.70 5.03 2.60
C ARG A 247 11.02 5.00 3.96
N ASN A 248 10.97 6.14 4.65
CA ASN A 248 10.60 6.15 6.06
C ASN A 248 9.10 6.16 6.25
N ASP A 249 8.37 6.94 5.45
CA ASP A 249 6.94 7.16 5.65
C ASP A 249 6.12 6.10 4.89
N ILE A 250 6.44 5.85 3.62
CA ILE A 250 5.68 4.88 2.80
C ILE A 250 6.10 3.45 3.12
N ILE A 251 7.38 3.10 2.94
CA ILE A 251 7.85 1.70 3.04
C ILE A 251 7.93 1.25 4.50
N LEU A 252 8.70 1.97 5.34
CA LEU A 252 8.89 1.61 6.74
C LEU A 252 7.73 2.02 7.65
N GLY A 253 6.91 2.98 7.23
CA GLY A 253 5.69 3.37 7.90
C GLY A 253 4.52 2.52 7.42
N ASP A 254 3.87 2.93 6.35
CA ASP A 254 2.58 2.37 5.91
C ASP A 254 2.66 0.88 5.57
N VAL A 255 3.57 0.47 4.67
CA VAL A 255 3.65 -0.92 4.20
C VAL A 255 4.05 -1.86 5.33
N ARG A 256 5.03 -1.46 6.15
CA ARG A 256 5.45 -2.25 7.33
C ARG A 256 4.32 -2.34 8.37
N ASN A 257 3.59 -1.25 8.59
CA ASN A 257 2.43 -1.24 9.50
C ASN A 257 1.33 -2.18 9.02
N TYR A 258 1.10 -2.28 7.70
CA TYR A 258 0.22 -3.32 7.16
C TYR A 258 0.74 -4.72 7.46
N GLY A 259 2.04 -4.98 7.28
CA GLY A 259 2.67 -6.25 7.65
C GLY A 259 2.43 -6.61 9.13
N ILE A 260 2.65 -5.66 10.04
CA ILE A 260 2.37 -5.82 11.48
C ILE A 260 0.87 -6.11 11.71
N GLY A 261 -0.02 -5.38 11.05
CA GLY A 261 -1.46 -5.58 11.12
C GLY A 261 -1.90 -6.99 10.70
N TYR A 262 -1.33 -7.52 9.62
CA TYR A 262 -1.55 -8.91 9.17
C TYR A 262 -1.03 -9.92 10.19
N THR A 263 0.16 -9.74 10.75
CA THR A 263 0.73 -10.62 11.79
C THR A 263 -0.13 -10.64 13.05
N VAL A 264 -0.56 -9.48 13.54
CA VAL A 264 -1.44 -9.36 14.71
C VAL A 264 -2.80 -10.03 14.44
N SER A 265 -3.37 -9.84 13.26
CA SER A 265 -4.62 -10.49 12.86
C SER A 265 -4.48 -12.02 12.82
N GLY A 266 -3.33 -12.52 12.33
CA GLY A 266 -2.97 -13.94 12.42
C GLY A 266 -2.91 -14.44 13.87
N ALA A 267 -2.25 -13.71 14.77
CA ALA A 267 -2.19 -14.07 16.18
C ALA A 267 -3.58 -14.15 16.83
N VAL A 268 -4.50 -13.25 16.48
CA VAL A 268 -5.90 -13.30 16.94
C VAL A 268 -6.59 -14.57 16.42
N LEU A 269 -6.43 -14.92 15.13
CA LEU A 269 -6.94 -16.17 14.54
C LEU A 269 -6.42 -17.43 15.25
N PHE A 270 -5.17 -17.41 15.71
CA PHE A 270 -4.59 -18.50 16.48
C PHE A 270 -5.26 -18.69 17.85
N VAL A 271 -5.53 -17.61 18.56
CA VAL A 271 -6.29 -17.66 19.84
C VAL A 271 -7.69 -18.23 19.60
N ILE A 272 -8.34 -17.83 18.51
CA ILE A 272 -9.66 -18.32 18.13
C ILE A 272 -9.63 -19.83 17.86
N TRP A 273 -8.59 -20.31 17.18
CA TRP A 273 -8.40 -21.73 16.90
C TRP A 273 -8.33 -22.55 18.20
N PHE A 274 -7.60 -22.09 19.22
CA PHE A 274 -7.60 -22.76 20.54
C PHE A 274 -8.97 -22.80 21.21
N VAL A 275 -9.72 -21.70 21.13
CA VAL A 275 -11.08 -21.63 21.68
C VAL A 275 -12.00 -22.64 20.97
N GLN A 276 -11.88 -22.78 19.66
CA GLN A 276 -12.63 -23.77 18.88
C GLN A 276 -12.22 -25.21 19.22
N TYR A 277 -10.93 -25.46 19.34
CA TYR A 277 -10.42 -26.78 19.74
C TYR A 277 -10.97 -27.19 21.11
N GLY A 278 -10.98 -26.27 22.07
CA GLY A 278 -11.60 -26.48 23.39
C GLY A 278 -13.11 -26.76 23.35
N LEU A 279 -13.84 -26.19 22.38
CA LEU A 279 -15.25 -26.50 22.17
C LEU A 279 -15.47 -27.90 21.59
N CYS A 280 -14.66 -28.30 20.59
CA CYS A 280 -14.72 -29.63 19.99
C CYS A 280 -14.44 -30.74 21.00
N CYS A 281 -13.45 -30.55 21.88
CA CYS A 281 -13.06 -31.55 22.86
C CYS A 281 -14.03 -31.68 24.05
N ARG A 282 -15.03 -30.78 24.18
CA ARG A 282 -16.02 -30.88 25.25
C ARG A 282 -17.05 -31.97 24.91
N ARG A 283 -16.71 -33.21 25.29
CA ARG A 283 -17.60 -34.39 25.23
C ARG A 283 -19.00 -34.01 25.72
N GLN A 284 -20.01 -34.08 24.85
CA GLN A 284 -21.39 -33.92 25.28
C GLN A 284 -21.68 -35.04 26.29
N ARG A 285 -21.90 -34.68 27.55
CA ARG A 285 -22.54 -35.60 28.49
C ARG A 285 -23.92 -35.87 27.92
N ASN A 286 -24.12 -37.05 27.33
CA ASN A 286 -25.42 -37.47 26.82
C ASN A 286 -26.45 -37.32 27.93
N PRO A 287 -27.44 -36.40 27.82
CA PRO A 287 -28.48 -36.28 28.84
C PRO A 287 -29.37 -37.53 28.93
N ARG A 288 -29.21 -38.49 28.00
CA ARG A 288 -29.90 -39.79 28.00
C ARG A 288 -29.21 -40.89 28.82
N GLN A 289 -28.00 -40.66 29.36
CA GLN A 289 -27.28 -41.70 30.12
C GLN A 289 -27.47 -41.63 31.65
N GLY A 290 -28.48 -40.88 32.13
CA GLY A 290 -28.78 -40.73 33.56
C GLY A 290 -30.28 -40.69 33.91
N GLN A 291 -31.16 -41.12 33.02
CA GLN A 291 -32.53 -41.50 33.38
C GLN A 291 -32.71 -43.00 33.18
N THR A 292 -31.96 -43.82 33.94
CA THR A 292 -32.56 -45.06 34.43
C THR A 292 -33.67 -44.61 35.38
N LYS A 293 -34.89 -44.50 34.84
CA LYS A 293 -36.09 -44.53 35.65
C LYS A 293 -36.02 -45.85 36.42
N ASN A 294 -35.88 -45.78 37.74
CA ASN A 294 -36.24 -46.88 38.60
C ASN A 294 -37.74 -47.14 38.36
N PHE A 295 -38.03 -48.21 37.64
CA PHE A 295 -39.26 -48.99 37.69
C PHE A 295 -38.86 -50.44 37.54
#